data_AF-A0A7J8LPQ1-F1
#
_entry.id   AF-A0A7J8LPQ1-F1
#
_cell.length_a   1.000
_cell.length_b   1.000
_cell.length_c   1.000
_cell.angle_alpha   90.00
_cell.angle_beta   90.00
_cell.angle_gamma   90.00
#
_symmetry.space_group_name_H-M   'P 1'
#
loop_
_entity.id
_entity.type
_entity.pdbx_description
1 polymer ?
#
loop_
_entity_poly.entity_id
_entity_poly.type
_entity_poly.pdbx_seq_one_letter_code
_entity_poly.pdbx_strand_id
1 'polypeptide(L)'
;MVTAAMIAQHFEATIKDHPKMKLREIQRRSASEMYVNVTFDCCYKAKKIVNEKTVGNYKEEFGLLWDYAYELRSKMPGSTIKMVVQRVIVDSLPYFK
;
A
#
# COMPACT_ATOMS: atom_id res chain seq x y z
N MET A 1 16.89 7.72 20.15
CA MET A 1 16.52 8.45 18.93
C MET A 1 15.43 7.66 18.23
N VAL A 2 14.27 8.27 17.96
CA VAL A 2 13.16 7.55 17.29
C VAL A 2 13.49 7.40 15.82
N THR A 3 13.44 6.17 15.32
CA THR A 3 13.66 5.87 13.91
C THR A 3 12.33 5.88 13.15
N ALA A 4 12.37 6.23 11.87
CA ALA A 4 11.20 6.18 11.00
C ALA A 4 10.57 4.76 10.93
N ALA A 5 11.38 3.71 11.09
CA ALA A 5 10.92 2.33 11.11
C ALA A 5 10.04 2.01 12.33
N MET A 6 10.40 2.52 13.52
CA MET A 6 9.59 2.33 14.74
C MET A 6 8.21 2.99 14.60
N ILE A 7 8.18 4.21 14.04
CA ILE A 7 6.92 4.92 13.78
C ILE A 7 6.11 4.19 12.72
N ALA A 8 6.76 3.71 11.66
CA ALA A 8 6.09 2.95 10.60
C ALA A 8 5.41 1.69 11.13
N GLN A 9 6.07 0.94 12.02
CA GLN A 9 5.50 -0.25 12.64
C GLN A 9 4.33 0.09 13.57
N HIS A 10 4.48 1.10 14.42
CA HIS A 10 3.43 1.48 15.38
C HIS A 10 2.18 2.04 14.70
N PHE A 11 2.35 2.82 13.62
CA PHE A 11 1.24 3.45 12.89
C PHE A 11 0.86 2.71 11.60
N GLU A 12 1.32 1.47 11.40
CA GLU A 12 1.09 0.73 10.16
C GLU A 12 -0.41 0.61 9.85
N ALA A 13 -1.21 0.14 10.81
CA ALA A 13 -2.65 -0.01 10.66
C ALA A 13 -3.35 1.33 10.39
N THR A 14 -3.06 2.34 11.20
CA THR A 14 -3.64 3.68 11.07
C THR A 14 -3.39 4.32 9.71
N ILE A 15 -2.17 4.16 9.17
CA ILE A 15 -1.79 4.70 7.86
C ILE A 15 -2.46 3.89 6.73
N LYS A 16 -2.61 2.57 6.88
CA LYS A 16 -3.32 1.72 5.92
C LYS A 16 -4.81 2.05 5.84
N ASP A 17 -5.47 2.25 6.97
CA ASP A 17 -6.89 2.60 7.02
C ASP A 17 -7.15 4.01 6.47
N HIS A 18 -6.19 4.93 6.65
CA HIS A 18 -6.31 6.33 6.25
C HIS A 18 -5.12 6.78 5.39
N PRO A 19 -4.98 6.29 4.14
CA PRO A 19 -3.82 6.56 3.29
C PRO A 19 -3.66 8.06 2.95
N LYS A 20 -4.77 8.81 2.96
CA LYS A 20 -4.80 10.26 2.72
C LYS A 20 -4.49 11.10 3.97
N MET A 21 -4.16 10.48 5.11
CA MET A 21 -3.83 11.18 6.35
C MET A 21 -2.66 12.16 6.14
N LYS A 22 -2.79 13.37 6.69
CA LYS A 22 -1.77 14.42 6.59
C LYS A 22 -0.58 14.10 7.49
N LEU A 23 0.63 14.44 7.04
CA LEU A 23 1.87 14.19 7.80
C LEU A 23 1.88 14.88 9.17
N ARG A 24 1.31 16.09 9.27
CA ARG A 24 1.17 16.80 10.56
C ARG A 24 0.30 16.04 11.56
N GLU A 25 -0.70 15.31 11.07
CA GLU A 25 -1.57 14.52 11.92
C GLU A 25 -0.85 13.27 12.43
N ILE A 26 -0.08 12.60 11.56
CA ILE A 26 0.81 11.51 11.97
C ILE A 26 1.78 12.01 13.04
N GLN A 27 2.41 13.17 12.82
CA GLN A 27 3.33 13.78 13.79
C GLN A 27 2.67 14.04 15.14
N ARG A 28 1.47 14.63 15.16
CA ARG A 28 0.72 14.90 16.38
C ARG A 28 0.36 13.62 17.12
N ARG A 29 -0.10 12.59 16.41
CA ARG A 29 -0.44 11.29 17.00
C ARG A 29 0.80 10.58 17.54
N SER A 30 1.91 10.56 16.78
CA SER A 30 3.17 9.99 17.26
C SER A 30 3.71 10.71 18.50
N ALA A 31 3.59 12.04 18.55
CA ALA A 31 3.99 12.82 19.74
C ALA A 31 3.11 12.53 20.96
N SER A 32 1.81 12.31 20.76
CA SER A 32 0.85 12.02 21.84
C SER A 32 0.92 10.58 22.33
N GLU A 33 1.06 9.60 21.44
CA GLU A 33 0.96 8.17 21.77
C GLU A 33 2.32 7.61 22.22
N MET A 34 3.41 8.03 21.57
CA MET A 34 4.75 7.56 21.90
C MET A 34 5.48 8.46 22.91
N TYR A 35 4.90 9.61 23.25
CA TYR A 35 5.52 10.64 24.11
C TYR A 35 6.91 11.10 23.63
N VAL A 36 7.12 11.14 22.30
CA VAL A 36 8.41 11.55 21.72
C VAL A 36 8.25 12.65 20.70
N ASN A 37 9.19 13.59 20.67
CA ASN A 37 9.22 14.62 19.64
C ASN A 37 9.69 14.01 18.31
N VAL A 38 8.80 13.97 17.32
CA VAL A 38 9.07 13.40 15.99
C VAL A 38 9.28 14.51 14.99
N THR A 39 10.36 14.44 14.21
CA THR A 39 10.60 15.37 13.11
C THR A 39 9.70 15.07 11.92
N PHE A 40 9.40 16.10 11.13
CA PHE A 40 8.54 15.97 9.95
C PHE A 40 9.09 14.94 8.93
N ASP A 41 10.41 14.92 8.74
CA ASP A 41 11.08 13.98 7.84
C ASP A 41 10.94 12.51 8.29
N CYS A 42 10.95 12.26 9.60
CA CYS A 42 10.71 10.92 10.14
C CYS A 42 9.28 10.46 9.84
N CYS A 43 8.28 11.32 9.99
CA CYS A 43 6.89 11.01 9.64
C CYS A 43 6.73 10.75 8.13
N TYR A 44 7.40 11.54 7.29
CA TYR A 44 7.39 11.33 5.84
C TYR A 44 8.00 9.96 5.47
N LYS A 45 9.17 9.64 6.01
CA LYS A 45 9.83 8.33 5.80
C LYS A 45 8.97 7.18 6.31
N ALA A 46 8.37 7.32 7.49
CA ALA A 46 7.50 6.29 8.06
C ALA A 46 6.29 6.02 7.16
N LYS A 47 5.61 7.08 6.69
CA LYS A 47 4.49 6.95 5.74
C LYS A 47 4.91 6.30 4.43
N LYS A 48 6.09 6.66 3.90
CA LYS A 48 6.64 6.04 2.69
C LYS A 48 6.87 4.53 2.88
N ILE A 49 7.47 4.11 3.99
CA ILE A 49 7.71 2.68 4.30
C ILE A 49 6.39 1.89 4.32
N VAL A 50 5.37 2.40 5.01
CA VAL A 50 4.07 1.71 5.10
C VAL A 50 3.40 1.62 3.72
N ASN A 51 3.45 2.69 2.93
CA ASN A 51 2.90 2.70 1.57
C ASN A 51 3.63 1.72 0.65
N GLU A 52 4.96 1.69 0.67
CA GLU A 52 5.76 0.76 -0.14
C GLU A 52 5.47 -0.70 0.23
N LYS A 53 5.34 -1.01 1.53
CA LYS A 53 4.95 -2.34 2.01
C LYS A 53 3.55 -2.73 1.52
N THR A 54 2.61 -1.79 1.53
CA THR A 54 1.24 -2.01 1.06
C THR A 54 1.19 -2.23 -0.46
N VAL A 55 1.91 -1.43 -1.24
CA VAL A 55 2.03 -1.60 -2.70
C VAL A 55 2.70 -2.92 -3.07
N GLY A 56 3.72 -3.33 -2.29
CA GLY A 56 4.38 -4.63 -2.46
C GLY A 56 3.42 -5.80 -2.31
N ASN A 57 2.47 -5.74 -1.36
CA ASN A 57 1.47 -6.79 -1.12
C ASN A 57 0.58 -7.03 -2.35
N TYR A 58 0.15 -5.97 -3.04
CA TYR A 58 -0.67 -6.11 -4.24
C TYR A 58 0.07 -6.82 -5.39
N LYS A 59 1.40 -6.73 -5.47
CA LYS A 59 2.16 -7.35 -6.57
C LYS A 59 1.97 -8.88 -6.60
N GLU A 60 1.95 -9.51 -5.43
CA GLU A 60 1.75 -10.96 -5.30
C GLU A 60 0.32 -11.35 -5.68
N GLU A 61 -0.67 -10.60 -5.20
CA GLU A 61 -2.09 -10.78 -5.54
C GLU A 61 -2.35 -10.63 -7.05
N PHE A 62 -1.69 -9.67 -7.72
CA PHE A 62 -1.76 -9.52 -9.18
C PHE A 62 -1.07 -10.66 -9.93
N GLY A 63 -0.04 -11.30 -9.34
CA GLY A 63 0.60 -12.48 -9.90
C GLY A 63 -0.37 -13.66 -10.04
N LEU A 64 -1.22 -13.87 -9.02
CA LEU A 64 -2.22 -14.95 -9.01
C LEU A 64 -3.26 -14.84 -10.13
N LEU A 65 -3.49 -13.64 -10.66
CA LEU A 65 -4.44 -13.45 -11.75
C LEU A 65 -4.01 -14.15 -13.04
N TRP A 66 -2.70 -14.27 -13.29
CA TRP A 66 -2.18 -15.01 -14.43
C TRP A 66 -2.41 -16.51 -14.30
N ASP A 67 -2.15 -17.06 -13.12
CA ASP A 67 -2.44 -18.46 -12.81
C ASP A 67 -3.94 -18.75 -12.95
N TYR A 68 -4.79 -17.84 -12.45
CA TYR A 68 -6.24 -17.94 -12.59
C TYR A 68 -6.71 -17.89 -14.05
N ALA A 69 -6.16 -16.98 -14.86
CA ALA A 69 -6.47 -16.90 -16.28
C ALA A 69 -6.04 -18.18 -17.03
N TYR A 70 -4.91 -18.76 -16.64
CA TYR A 70 -4.43 -20.03 -17.19
C TYR A 70 -5.38 -21.19 -16.84
N GLU A 71 -5.78 -21.32 -15.58
CA GLU A 71 -6.75 -22.34 -15.15
C GLU A 71 -8.09 -22.23 -15.90
N LEU A 72 -8.63 -21.02 -16.03
CA LEU A 72 -9.85 -20.76 -16.76
C LEU A 72 -9.74 -21.19 -18.23
N ARG A 73 -8.60 -20.89 -18.88
CA ARG A 73 -8.37 -21.27 -20.28
C ARG A 73 -8.27 -22.79 -20.46
N SER A 74 -7.67 -23.47 -19.49
CA SER A 74 -7.55 -24.94 -19.53
C SER A 74 -8.90 -25.63 -19.36
N LYS A 75 -9.80 -25.08 -18.54
CA LYS A 75 -11.14 -25.66 -18.28
C LYS A 75 -12.15 -25.33 -19.38
N MET A 76 -11.99 -24.20 -20.08
CA MET A 76 -12.91 -23.74 -21.12
C MET A 76 -12.19 -23.52 -22.45
N PRO A 77 -11.82 -24.59 -23.16
CA PRO A 77 -11.19 -24.48 -24.48
C PRO A 77 -12.15 -23.82 -25.49
N GLY A 78 -11.63 -22.89 -26.29
CA GLY A 78 -12.40 -22.15 -27.30
C GLY A 78 -13.07 -20.86 -26.82
N SER A 79 -13.05 -20.57 -25.51
CA SER A 79 -13.54 -19.30 -24.97
C SER A 79 -12.44 -18.24 -24.92
N THR A 80 -12.81 -16.97 -25.09
CA THR A 80 -11.90 -15.83 -24.92
C THR A 80 -12.07 -15.24 -23.53
N ILE A 81 -11.00 -15.23 -22.74
CA ILE A 81 -10.98 -14.66 -21.39
C ILE A 81 -10.37 -13.26 -21.47
N LYS A 82 -11.08 -12.27 -20.93
CA LYS A 82 -10.62 -10.88 -20.89
C LYS A 82 -10.46 -10.44 -19.44
N MET A 83 -9.22 -10.22 -19.01
CA MET A 83 -8.93 -9.55 -17.73
C MET A 83 -9.02 -8.05 -17.89
N VAL A 84 -9.76 -7.38 -17.01
CA VAL A 84 -9.86 -5.92 -16.97
C VAL A 84 -9.58 -5.47 -15.55
N VAL A 85 -8.65 -4.53 -15.42
CA VAL A 85 -8.37 -3.87 -14.14
C VAL A 85 -9.14 -2.55 -14.12
N GLN A 86 -10.11 -2.43 -13.22
CA GLN A 86 -10.82 -1.17 -13.02
C GLN A 86 -10.00 -0.27 -12.09
N ARG A 87 -9.58 0.89 -12.58
CA ARG A 87 -8.89 1.88 -11.76
C ARG A 87 -9.90 2.72 -11.01
N VAL A 88 -9.66 2.91 -9.71
CA VAL A 88 -10.48 3.79 -8.87
C VAL A 88 -10.19 5.28 -9.18
N ILE A 89 -9.04 5.59 -9.77
CA ILE A 89 -8.63 6.94 -10.18
C ILE A 89 -8.33 6.92 -11.67
N VAL A 90 -9.01 7.76 -12.44
CA VAL A 90 -8.97 7.79 -13.91
C VAL A 90 -7.56 8.12 -14.44
N ASP A 91 -6.81 8.97 -13.72
CA ASP A 91 -5.51 9.49 -14.16
C ASP A 91 -4.29 8.84 -13.49
N SER A 92 -4.46 7.84 -12.64
CA SER A 92 -3.30 7.14 -12.07
C SER A 92 -2.67 6.26 -13.15
N LEU A 93 -1.37 6.42 -13.41
CA LEU A 93 -0.61 5.57 -14.33
C LEU A 93 -0.83 4.08 -13.99
N PRO A 94 -0.96 3.19 -15.00
CA PRO A 94 -0.92 1.76 -14.75
C PRO A 94 0.44 1.45 -14.13
N TYR A 95 0.47 1.15 -12.84
CA TYR A 95 1.68 0.65 -12.22
C TYR A 95 1.67 -0.87 -12.33
N PHE A 96 2.19 -1.36 -13.46
CA PHE A 96 2.60 -2.75 -13.60
C PHE A 96 4.13 -2.75 -13.57
N LYS A 97 4.70 -3.51 -12.64
CA LYS A 97 6.15 -3.63 -12.43
C LYS A 97 6.59 -5.04 -12.77
#